data_AF-A0A947EXV3-F1
#
_entry.id   AF-A0A947EXV3-F1
#
_cell.length_a   1.000
_cell.length_b   1.000
_cell.length_c   1.000
_cell.angle_alpha   90.00
_cell.angle_beta   90.00
_cell.angle_gamma   90.00
#
_symmetry.space_group_name_H-M   'P 1'
#
loop_
_entity.id
_entity.type
_entity.pdbx_description
1 polymer ?
#
loop_
_entity_poly.entity_id
_entity_poly.type
_entity_poly.pdbx_seq_one_letter_code
_entity_poly.pdbx_strand_id
1 'polypeptide(L)'
;YQDALVTLSFLEEDDSKIVRATAKDQEGNPIADLELYFYVQRTFSLLPIGDVINFTDENGVVDIVFPHDLPGDEEGHVRIIVKLMESDMYNDLTIERLQNWGVPTSIDQFEEKRSLWAAAANAPIALVLATSGMIVAVWYIIGYIIFILFKISKLRIEKT
;
A
#
# COMPACT_ATOMS: atom_id res chain seq x y z
N TYR A 1 4.49 36.14 -1.89
CA TYR A 1 4.93 34.94 -1.18
C TYR A 1 6.44 34.83 -1.26
N GLN A 2 7.09 34.73 -0.10
CA GLN A 2 8.52 34.42 0.04
C GLN A 2 8.72 32.91 0.14
N ASP A 3 9.93 32.42 -0.13
CA ASP A 3 10.23 30.99 0.04
C ASP A 3 10.77 30.74 1.45
N ALA A 4 10.05 29.92 2.22
CA ALA A 4 10.54 29.44 3.51
C ALA A 4 11.44 28.21 3.31
N LEU A 5 12.57 28.18 4.02
CA LEU A 5 13.46 27.03 4.12
C LEU A 5 13.11 26.24 5.38
N VAL A 6 12.40 25.13 5.22
CA VAL A 6 12.08 24.21 6.32
C VAL A 6 13.05 23.02 6.30
N THR A 7 13.66 22.72 7.44
CA THR A 7 14.57 21.58 7.63
C THR A 7 14.03 20.65 8.70
N LEU A 8 14.09 19.34 8.46
CA LEU A 8 13.65 18.31 9.42
C LEU A 8 14.86 17.70 10.12
N SER A 9 14.76 17.60 11.44
CA SER A 9 15.69 16.90 12.32
C SER A 9 14.93 15.86 13.13
N PHE A 10 15.58 14.73 13.41
CA PHE A 10 14.98 13.60 14.12
C PHE A 10 15.76 13.38 15.40
N LEU A 11 15.04 13.37 16.54
CA LEU A 11 15.62 13.19 17.86
C LEU A 11 14.99 11.95 18.49
N GLU A 12 15.83 11.13 19.12
CA GLU A 12 15.40 9.95 19.88
C GLU A 12 15.84 10.18 21.33
N GLU A 13 14.88 10.39 22.22
CA GLU A 13 15.11 10.58 23.65
C GLU A 13 14.42 9.44 24.42
N ASP A 14 15.21 8.56 25.03
CA ASP A 14 14.78 7.36 25.75
C ASP A 14 13.73 6.51 24.99
N ASP A 15 12.45 6.73 25.29
CA ASP A 15 11.28 6.04 24.74
C ASP A 15 10.32 7.02 24.05
N SER A 16 10.84 8.10 23.47
CA SER A 16 10.07 9.06 22.70
C SER A 16 10.84 9.51 21.47
N LYS A 17 10.22 9.33 20.32
CA LYS A 17 10.73 9.78 19.02
C LYS A 17 10.15 11.17 18.75
N ILE A 18 10.99 12.14 18.44
CA ILE A 18 10.59 13.53 18.22
C ILE A 18 10.94 13.95 16.79
N VAL A 19 9.95 14.46 16.07
CA VAL A 19 10.18 15.14 14.78
C VAL A 19 10.29 16.62 15.06
N ARG A 20 11.47 17.18 14.79
CA ARG A 20 11.76 18.61 14.88
C ARG A 20 11.75 19.22 13.49
N ALA A 21 10.88 20.20 13.25
CA ALA A 21 10.99 21.04 12.05
C ALA A 21 11.53 22.42 12.43
N THR A 22 12.42 22.95 11.59
CA THR A 22 12.98 24.30 11.74
C THR A 22 12.71 25.09 10.48
N ALA A 23 11.95 26.18 10.59
CA ALA A 23 11.61 27.10 9.53
C ALA A 23 12.50 28.34 9.59
N LYS A 24 13.15 28.66 8.46
CA LYS A 24 13.98 29.85 8.29
C LYS A 24 13.62 30.58 7.01
N ASP A 25 13.80 31.88 6.99
CA ASP A 25 13.67 32.69 5.77
C ASP A 25 14.91 32.55 4.87
N GLN A 26 14.87 33.10 3.66
CA GLN A 26 16.00 33.15 2.72
C GLN A 26 17.23 33.85 3.31
N GLU A 27 17.02 34.80 4.23
CA GLU A 27 18.09 35.50 4.95
C GLU A 27 18.63 34.71 6.18
N GLY A 28 18.06 33.54 6.46
CA GLY A 28 18.48 32.65 7.56
C GLY A 28 17.87 33.00 8.92
N ASN A 29 16.96 33.98 8.97
CA ASN A 29 16.23 34.36 10.18
C ASN A 29 15.17 33.30 10.54
N PRO A 30 14.97 32.98 11.82
CA PRO A 30 13.90 32.07 12.24
C PRO A 30 12.53 32.69 11.98
N ILE A 31 11.58 31.86 11.53
CA ILE A 31 10.20 32.29 11.28
C ILE A 31 9.33 31.79 12.43
N ALA A 32 8.89 32.70 13.29
CA ALA A 32 7.95 32.41 14.38
C ALA A 32 6.50 32.41 13.90
N ASP A 33 5.63 31.69 14.61
CA ASP A 33 4.17 31.64 14.37
C ASP A 33 3.79 31.12 12.96
N LEU A 34 4.63 30.24 12.41
CA LEU A 34 4.39 29.60 11.12
C LEU A 34 3.62 28.30 11.31
N GLU A 35 2.48 28.18 10.61
CA GLU A 35 1.64 26.99 10.62
C GLU A 35 2.28 25.83 9.84
N LEU A 36 2.56 24.74 10.53
CA LEU A 36 3.10 23.51 9.95
C LEU A 36 2.19 22.31 10.27
N TYR A 37 1.94 21.53 9.23
CA TYR A 37 1.15 20.31 9.29
C TYR A 37 2.04 19.10 9.15
N PHE A 38 1.96 18.19 10.13
CA PHE A 38 2.77 16.98 10.16
C PHE A 38 1.92 15.77 9.84
N TYR A 39 2.46 14.92 8.96
CA TYR A 39 1.77 13.74 8.47
C TYR A 39 2.71 12.53 8.42
N VAL A 40 2.10 11.35 8.51
CA VAL A 40 2.74 10.08 8.14
C VAL A 40 2.00 9.50 6.94
N GLN A 41 2.72 9.13 5.90
CA GLN A 41 2.12 8.52 4.72
C GLN A 41 1.64 7.10 5.03
N ARG A 42 0.35 6.86 4.81
CA ARG A 42 -0.27 5.52 4.75
C ARG A 42 -0.53 5.13 3.29
N THR A 43 -0.97 3.91 3.06
CA THR A 43 -1.22 3.35 1.71
C THR A 43 -2.13 4.23 0.83
N PHE A 44 -3.16 4.85 1.41
CA PHE A 44 -4.15 5.65 0.66
C PHE A 44 -4.48 7.00 1.31
N SER A 45 -3.68 7.44 2.29
CA SER A 45 -4.00 8.64 3.05
C SER A 45 -2.78 9.20 3.78
N LEU A 46 -2.88 10.45 4.22
CA LEU A 46 -1.93 11.10 5.12
C LEU A 46 -2.53 11.10 6.52
N LEU A 47 -1.86 10.45 7.46
CA LEU A 47 -2.27 10.47 8.86
C LEU A 47 -1.68 11.71 9.53
N PRO A 48 -2.50 12.68 10.00
CA PRO A 48 -1.97 13.78 10.81
C PRO A 48 -1.37 13.24 12.11
N ILE A 49 -0.20 13.76 12.49
CA ILE A 49 0.48 13.45 13.74
C ILE A 49 0.72 14.74 14.54
N GLY A 50 0.59 14.68 15.86
CA GLY A 50 0.61 15.88 16.71
C GLY A 50 -0.73 16.62 16.71
N ASP A 51 -0.69 17.93 16.94
CA ASP A 51 -1.87 18.78 16.91
C ASP A 51 -2.32 19.07 15.46
N VAL A 52 -3.59 19.47 15.30
CA VAL A 52 -4.19 19.74 13.97
C VAL A 52 -3.44 20.84 13.23
N ILE A 53 -2.93 21.83 13.97
CA ILE A 53 -2.13 22.95 13.48
C ILE A 53 -1.01 23.14 14.50
N ASN A 54 0.25 23.15 14.06
CA ASN A 54 1.40 23.34 14.93
C ASN A 54 2.11 24.64 14.53
N PHE A 55 2.37 25.51 15.51
CA PHE A 55 3.02 26.80 15.28
C PHE A 55 4.51 26.70 15.64
N THR A 56 5.36 27.36 14.86
CA THR A 56 6.77 27.51 15.21
C THR A 56 6.98 28.48 16.36
N ASP A 57 7.94 28.17 17.24
CA ASP A 57 8.35 29.04 18.34
C ASP A 57 9.14 30.27 17.87
N GLU A 58 9.59 31.11 18.80
CA GLU A 58 10.42 32.30 18.51
C GLU A 58 11.74 31.96 17.78
N ASN A 59 12.20 30.71 17.87
CA ASN A 59 13.39 30.20 17.19
C ASN A 59 13.06 29.56 15.83
N GLY A 60 11.80 29.60 15.40
CA GLY A 60 11.33 28.96 14.18
C GLY A 60 11.29 27.44 14.27
N VAL A 61 11.22 26.89 15.47
CA VAL A 61 11.26 25.45 15.75
C VAL A 61 9.90 24.95 16.21
N VAL A 62 9.53 23.77 15.76
CA VAL A 62 8.38 23.03 16.25
C VAL A 62 8.77 21.58 16.49
N ASP A 63 8.43 21.07 17.66
CA ASP A 63 8.73 19.72 18.10
C ASP A 63 7.43 18.96 18.29
N ILE A 64 7.29 17.83 17.59
CA ILE A 64 6.14 16.94 17.74
C ILE A 64 6.61 15.55 18.17
N VAL A 65 5.82 14.91 19.04
CA VAL A 65 6.07 13.53 19.46
C VAL A 65 5.51 12.59 18.39
N PHE A 66 6.37 11.73 17.87
CA PHE A 66 5.99 10.69 16.92
C PHE A 66 5.36 9.50 17.65
N PRO A 67 4.16 9.05 17.25
CA PRO A 67 3.50 7.93 17.92
C PRO A 67 4.17 6.59 17.60
N HIS A 68 4.31 5.73 18.62
CA HIS A 68 5.09 4.48 18.53
C HIS A 68 4.37 3.32 17.84
N ASP A 69 3.03 3.39 17.73
CA ASP A 69 2.19 2.28 17.24
C ASP A 69 1.82 2.44 15.75
N LEU A 70 2.71 3.07 14.98
CA LEU A 70 2.47 3.25 13.55
C LEU A 70 3.04 2.09 12.74
N PRO A 71 2.23 1.46 11.86
CA PRO A 71 2.72 0.42 10.98
C PRO A 71 3.66 1.03 9.94
N GLY A 72 4.85 0.46 9.82
CA GLY A 72 5.80 0.73 8.75
C GLY A 72 5.76 -0.35 7.67
N ASP A 73 6.68 -0.23 6.72
CA ASP A 73 6.94 -1.24 5.70
C ASP A 73 7.52 -2.53 6.31
N GLU A 74 7.89 -3.52 5.49
CA GLU A 74 8.49 -4.80 5.94
C GLU A 74 9.71 -4.60 6.85
N GLU A 75 10.46 -3.53 6.64
CA GLU A 75 11.66 -3.15 7.41
C GLU A 75 11.39 -2.12 8.53
N GLY A 76 10.14 -1.65 8.70
CA GLY A 76 9.76 -0.61 9.67
C GLY A 76 9.87 0.84 9.16
N HIS A 77 10.13 1.03 7.86
CA HIS A 77 10.21 2.36 7.27
C HIS A 77 8.86 3.08 7.27
N VAL A 78 8.86 4.34 7.70
CA VAL A 78 7.72 5.27 7.64
C VAL A 78 8.15 6.54 6.92
N ARG A 79 7.26 7.08 6.09
CA ARG A 79 7.48 8.37 5.44
C ARG A 79 6.79 9.47 6.22
N ILE A 80 7.58 10.37 6.79
CA ILE A 80 7.13 11.55 7.50
C ILE A 80 7.07 12.69 6.49
N ILE A 81 5.95 13.40 6.46
CA ILE A 81 5.66 14.48 5.53
C ILE A 81 5.30 15.71 6.34
N VAL A 82 5.99 16.82 6.11
CA VAL A 82 5.68 18.11 6.71
C VAL A 82 5.25 19.06 5.61
N LYS A 83 4.12 19.74 5.83
CA LYS A 83 3.52 20.66 4.87
C LYS A 83 3.33 22.03 5.49
N LEU A 84 3.71 23.04 4.73
CA LEU A 84 3.28 24.42 4.90
C LEU A 84 2.20 24.66 3.85
N MET A 85 1.01 25.05 4.29
CA MET A 85 -0.14 25.31 3.42
C MET A 85 -0.84 26.57 3.91
N GLU A 86 -1.43 27.33 2.98
CA GLU A 86 -2.33 28.45 3.29
C GLU A 86 -1.66 29.58 4.11
N SER A 87 -0.35 29.81 3.93
CA SER A 87 0.31 30.97 4.54
C SER A 87 0.10 32.24 3.73
N ASP A 88 -0.28 33.33 4.39
CA ASP A 88 -0.40 34.65 3.76
C ASP A 88 0.95 35.19 3.26
N MET A 89 2.05 34.73 3.86
CA MET A 89 3.39 35.31 3.67
C MET A 89 4.31 34.39 2.85
N TYR A 90 4.15 33.08 2.98
CA TYR A 90 5.07 32.08 2.41
C TYR A 90 4.40 31.16 1.39
N ASN A 91 5.18 30.66 0.43
CA ASN A 91 4.71 29.67 -0.53
C ASN A 91 4.46 28.31 0.13
N ASP A 92 3.49 27.57 -0.40
CA ASP A 92 3.25 26.19 0.00
C ASP A 92 4.50 25.34 -0.22
N LEU A 93 4.84 24.52 0.79
CA LEU A 93 6.00 23.66 0.78
C LEU A 93 5.63 22.28 1.31
N THR A 94 6.12 21.23 0.66
CA THR A 94 5.99 19.85 1.14
C THR A 94 7.37 19.21 1.22
N ILE A 95 7.72 18.71 2.41
CA ILE A 95 8.98 18.01 2.66
C ILE A 95 8.67 16.60 3.12
N GLU A 96 9.34 15.64 2.52
CA GLU A 96 9.19 14.23 2.87
C GLU A 96 10.53 13.63 3.30
N ARG A 97 10.52 12.82 4.35
CA ARG A 97 11.70 12.08 4.83
C ARG A 97 11.30 10.68 5.25
N LEU A 98 12.18 9.73 4.95
CA LEU A 98 12.01 8.33 5.32
C LEU A 98 12.75 8.08 6.63
N GLN A 99 12.10 7.43 7.59
CA GLN A 99 12.69 7.11 8.88
C GLN A 99 12.27 5.70 9.31
N ASN A 100 13.17 4.95 9.96
CA ASN A 100 12.88 3.59 10.42
C ASN A 100 12.28 3.58 11.84
N TRP A 101 11.09 4.16 11.99
CA TRP A 101 10.41 4.35 13.27
C TRP A 101 9.07 3.60 13.37
N GLY A 102 8.62 2.98 12.29
CA GLY A 102 7.41 2.20 12.28
C GLY A 102 7.63 0.79 12.79
N VAL A 103 6.52 0.16 13.19
CA VAL A 103 6.47 -1.26 13.51
C VAL A 103 6.56 -2.04 12.18
N PRO A 104 7.54 -2.94 12.00
CA PRO A 104 7.69 -3.71 10.77
C PRO A 104 6.43 -4.55 10.56
N THR A 105 5.74 -4.28 9.46
CA THR A 105 4.50 -4.98 9.12
C THR A 105 4.76 -5.81 7.88
N SER A 106 4.74 -7.14 8.04
CA SER A 106 4.77 -8.03 6.89
C SER A 106 3.51 -7.77 6.06
N ILE A 107 3.68 -7.41 4.79
CA ILE A 107 2.58 -7.40 3.84
C ILE A 107 2.27 -8.87 3.59
N ASP A 108 1.40 -9.43 4.41
CA ASP A 108 1.05 -10.83 4.31
C ASP A 108 0.48 -11.07 2.92
N GLN A 109 1.17 -11.89 2.11
CA GLN A 109 0.76 -12.26 0.75
C GLN A 109 -0.59 -13.00 0.72
N PHE A 110 -1.28 -13.11 1.87
CA PHE A 110 -2.68 -13.49 2.01
C PHE A 110 -3.65 -12.61 1.20
N GLU A 111 -3.21 -11.55 0.54
CA GLU A 111 -3.94 -10.95 -0.60
C GLU A 111 -4.28 -12.01 -1.68
N GLU A 112 -3.44 -13.03 -1.90
CA GLU A 112 -3.79 -14.18 -2.74
C GLU A 112 -4.99 -14.97 -2.19
N LYS A 113 -5.24 -14.97 -0.88
CA LYS A 113 -6.46 -15.57 -0.32
C LYS A 113 -7.69 -14.67 -0.42
N ARG A 114 -7.52 -13.36 -0.64
CA ARG A 114 -8.62 -12.38 -0.72
C ARG A 114 -9.13 -12.14 -2.14
N SER A 115 -8.39 -12.58 -3.15
CA SER A 115 -8.89 -12.57 -4.52
C SER A 115 -9.90 -13.69 -4.73
N LEU A 116 -11.15 -13.31 -5.05
CA LEU A 116 -12.19 -14.24 -5.52
C LEU A 116 -11.75 -15.06 -6.74
N TRP A 117 -10.70 -14.62 -7.46
CA TRP A 117 -10.16 -15.25 -8.66
C TRP A 117 -8.87 -16.04 -8.42
N ALA A 118 -8.10 -15.73 -7.36
CA ALA A 118 -6.90 -16.48 -6.98
C ALA A 118 -7.23 -17.84 -6.37
N ALA A 119 -8.46 -18.00 -5.86
CA ALA A 119 -9.01 -19.30 -5.47
C ALA A 119 -9.04 -20.33 -6.62
N ALA A 120 -8.90 -19.90 -7.89
CA ALA A 120 -8.76 -20.83 -9.02
C ALA A 120 -7.52 -21.73 -8.91
N ALA A 121 -6.42 -21.22 -8.33
CA ALA A 121 -5.20 -22.01 -8.10
C ALA A 121 -5.38 -23.07 -7.00
N ASN A 122 -6.35 -22.87 -6.09
CA ASN A 122 -6.69 -23.76 -4.99
C ASN A 122 -8.11 -24.33 -5.13
N ALA A 123 -8.59 -24.54 -6.36
CA ALA A 123 -9.91 -25.12 -6.57
C ALA A 123 -10.04 -26.50 -5.87
N PRO A 124 -11.14 -26.78 -5.13
CA PRO A 124 -11.32 -28.06 -4.48
C PRO A 124 -11.20 -29.22 -5.48
N ILE A 125 -10.42 -30.25 -5.14
CA ILE A 125 -10.13 -31.39 -6.03
C ILE A 125 -11.42 -32.04 -6.55
N ALA A 126 -12.48 -32.07 -5.73
CA ALA A 126 -13.79 -32.57 -6.12
C ALA A 126 -14.41 -31.79 -7.30
N LEU A 127 -14.24 -30.47 -7.35
CA LEU A 127 -14.76 -29.62 -8.43
C LEU A 127 -13.99 -29.86 -9.74
N VAL A 128 -12.66 -30.01 -9.65
CA VAL A 128 -11.80 -30.33 -10.80
C VAL A 128 -12.17 -31.70 -11.39
N LEU A 129 -12.39 -32.70 -10.53
CA LEU A 129 -12.81 -34.03 -10.95
C LEU A 129 -14.22 -34.04 -11.56
N ALA A 130 -15.17 -33.29 -10.97
CA ALA A 130 -16.54 -33.21 -11.48
C ALA A 130 -16.60 -32.59 -12.89
N THR A 131 -15.90 -31.47 -13.09
CA THR A 131 -15.84 -30.77 -14.38
C THR A 131 -15.11 -31.59 -15.44
N SER A 132 -13.96 -32.16 -15.10
CA SER A 132 -13.22 -33.06 -16.01
C SER A 132 -14.04 -34.31 -16.36
N GLY A 133 -14.76 -34.87 -15.38
CA GLY A 133 -15.64 -36.01 -15.59
C GLY A 133 -16.78 -35.71 -16.58
N MET A 134 -17.37 -34.52 -16.50
CA MET A 134 -18.40 -34.08 -17.44
C MET A 134 -17.86 -34.01 -18.88
N ILE A 135 -16.63 -33.52 -19.06
CA ILE A 135 -15.96 -33.47 -20.38
C ILE A 135 -15.69 -34.88 -20.91
N VAL A 136 -15.17 -35.78 -20.07
CA VAL A 136 -14.91 -37.18 -20.44
C VAL A 136 -16.19 -37.91 -20.82
N ALA A 137 -17.31 -37.64 -20.14
CA ALA A 137 -18.61 -38.23 -20.47
C ALA A 137 -19.08 -37.84 -21.88
N VAL A 138 -18.90 -36.57 -22.28
CA VAL A 138 -19.23 -36.12 -23.64
C VAL A 138 -18.37 -36.83 -24.68
N TRP A 139 -17.05 -36.91 -24.45
CA TRP A 139 -16.13 -37.61 -25.35
C TRP A 139 -16.45 -39.10 -25.49
N TYR A 140 -16.83 -39.75 -24.39
CA TYR A 140 -17.25 -41.14 -24.39
C TYR A 140 -18.47 -41.38 -25.31
N ILE A 141 -19.50 -40.52 -25.22
CA ILE A 141 -20.70 -40.62 -26.06
C ILE A 141 -20.35 -40.44 -27.54
N ILE A 142 -19.53 -39.44 -27.87
CA ILE A 142 -19.09 -39.19 -29.25
C ILE A 142 -18.32 -40.40 -29.79
N GLY A 143 -17.37 -40.93 -29.02
CA GLY A 143 -16.61 -42.13 -29.40
C GLY A 143 -17.49 -43.35 -29.61
N TYR A 144 -18.50 -43.54 -28.75
CA TYR A 144 -19.45 -44.64 -28.85
C TYR A 144 -20.27 -44.59 -30.15
N ILE A 145 -20.77 -43.41 -30.53
CA ILE A 145 -21.53 -43.22 -31.79
C ILE A 145 -20.63 -43.53 -32.99
N ILE A 146 -19.40 -43.03 -33.01
CA ILE A 146 -18.44 -43.29 -34.09
C ILE A 146 -18.15 -44.79 -34.21
N PHE A 147 -17.97 -45.49 -33.08
CA PHE A 147 -17.74 -46.94 -33.07
C PHE A 147 -18.92 -47.73 -33.66
N ILE A 148 -20.16 -47.36 -33.30
CA ILE A 148 -21.36 -47.97 -33.88
C ILE A 148 -21.43 -47.72 -35.38
N LEU A 149 -21.19 -46.48 -35.83
CA LEU A 149 -21.21 -46.14 -37.25
C LEU A 149 -20.15 -46.93 -38.03
N PHE A 150 -18.95 -47.10 -37.47
CA PHE A 150 -17.89 -47.89 -38.08
C PHE A 150 -18.23 -49.38 -38.15
N LYS A 151 -18.87 -49.93 -37.10
CA LYS A 151 -19.34 -51.31 -37.12
C LYS A 151 -20.40 -51.53 -38.21
N ILE A 152 -21.32 -50.59 -38.39
CA ILE A 152 -22.36 -50.66 -39.42
C ILE A 152 -21.75 -50.53 -40.83
N SER A 153 -20.81 -49.60 -41.03
CA SER A 153 -20.15 -49.43 -42.34
C SER A 153 -19.34 -50.67 -42.73
N LYS A 154 -18.63 -51.29 -41.78
CA LYS A 154 -17.90 -52.55 -42.03
C LYS A 154 -18.84 -53.71 -42.40
N LEU A 155 -19.95 -53.86 -41.68
CA LEU A 155 -20.95 -54.90 -41.97
C LEU A 155 -21.65 -54.70 -43.32
N ARG A 156 -21.77 -53.47 -43.80
CA ARG A 156 -22.32 -53.15 -45.12
C ARG A 156 -21.34 -53.51 -46.26
N ILE A 157 -20.03 -53.31 -46.05
CA ILE A 157 -19.00 -53.61 -47.06
C ILE A 157 -18.84 -55.12 -47.26
N GLU A 158 -19.03 -55.94 -46.22
CA GLU A 158 -18.92 -57.41 -46.30
C GLU A 158 -20.10 -58.10 -47.01
N LYS A 159 -21.23 -57.39 -47.18
CA LYS A 159 -22.47 -57.91 -47.82
C LYS A 159 -22.67 -57.49 -49.28
N THR A 160 -21.73 -56.76 -49.87
CA THR A 160 -21.75 -56.34 -51.29
C THR A 160 -20.64 -57.06 -52.04
#